data_AF-A0A2E9AHL2-F1
#
_entry.id   AF-A0A2E9AHL2-F1
#
_cell.length_a   1.000
_cell.length_b   1.000
_cell.length_c   1.000
_cell.angle_alpha   90.00
_cell.angle_beta   90.00
_cell.angle_gamma   90.00
#
_symmetry.space_group_name_H-M   'P 1'
#
loop_
_entity.id
_entity.type
_entity.pdbx_description
1 polymer ?
#
loop_
_entity_poly.entity_id
_entity_poly.type
_entity_poly.pdbx_seq_one_letter_code
_entity_poly.pdbx_strand_id
1 'polypeptide(L)'
;MFAAMLALAGVGFGVQFLLSPSPIGFSSFNALHFEINYLDHGFVRRALVGTLFQAVPDAARSAAILVFGWAVIAALAALVAGVLHMLRERMSRDSFRLLALAWIAAPWTFMNLGYDFARLDQLNLLLLALSLWLVYRGRMLWLAPVSVCGLLVHEAYLFYGLIPVLAYGWVRYRSVSSATGLRQLAIPMAAALAMLGTIAVAGRYEPGRARLVESLGSRLADPNHNALNVWLRSGVDNPEYVIARVGQGLFGPFELLAMAGLVLLAMATLIGVAYIAGRWPDAFLLSPLAVLSLFVFGIDYARWTGLIAILALVVTTTYLLDGALHVKRSRCPRYLLVTLAALMILAGPLGTVHLLPLWFG
;
A
#
# COMPACT_ATOMS: atom_id res chain seq x y z
N MET A 1 17.70 -5.27 13.03
CA MET A 1 16.41 -4.80 12.46
C MET A 1 16.20 -5.40 11.08
N PHE A 2 17.04 -5.10 10.08
CA PHE A 2 16.94 -5.68 8.73
C PHE A 2 16.78 -7.21 8.70
N ALA A 3 17.72 -7.94 9.31
CA ALA A 3 17.66 -9.40 9.38
C ALA A 3 16.40 -9.93 10.09
N ALA A 4 15.91 -9.23 11.11
CA ALA A 4 14.68 -9.61 11.81
C ALA A 4 13.43 -9.44 10.92
N MET A 5 13.38 -8.36 10.12
CA MET A 5 12.31 -8.15 9.15
C MET A 5 12.33 -9.21 8.05
N LEU A 6 13.50 -9.55 7.51
CA LEU A 6 13.62 -10.64 6.54
C LEU A 6 13.28 -12.01 7.13
N ALA A 7 13.66 -12.28 8.37
CA ALA A 7 13.30 -13.53 9.05
C ALA A 7 11.78 -13.64 9.22
N LEU A 8 11.10 -12.57 9.62
CA LEU A 8 9.63 -12.53 9.71
C LEU A 8 8.97 -12.76 8.34
N ALA A 9 9.48 -12.14 7.28
CA ALA A 9 9.02 -12.41 5.92
C ALA A 9 9.27 -13.87 5.50
N GLY A 10 10.41 -14.45 5.87
CA GLY A 10 10.72 -15.87 5.70
C GLY A 10 9.69 -16.78 6.36
N VAL A 11 9.30 -16.48 7.60
CA VAL A 11 8.27 -17.22 8.31
C VAL A 11 6.93 -17.14 7.58
N GLY A 12 6.49 -15.93 7.21
CA GLY A 12 5.24 -15.76 6.48
C GLY A 12 5.22 -16.46 5.12
N PHE A 13 6.31 -16.35 4.37
CA PHE A 13 6.48 -17.06 3.10
C PHE A 13 6.48 -18.57 3.30
N GLY A 14 7.15 -19.09 4.33
CA GLY A 14 7.14 -20.51 4.67
C GLY A 14 5.74 -21.03 4.96
N VAL A 15 4.93 -20.28 5.72
CA VAL A 15 3.52 -20.62 5.95
C VAL A 15 2.74 -20.65 4.64
N GLN A 16 2.86 -19.62 3.80
CA GLN A 16 2.19 -19.59 2.50
C GLN A 16 2.64 -20.72 1.59
N PHE A 17 3.93 -21.03 1.56
CA PHE A 17 4.52 -22.10 0.76
C PHE A 17 3.95 -23.46 1.12
N LEU A 18 3.78 -23.74 2.41
CA LEU A 18 3.20 -24.99 2.90
C LEU A 18 1.69 -25.09 2.62
N LEU A 19 0.98 -23.96 2.63
CA LEU A 19 -0.47 -23.92 2.42
C LEU A 19 -0.89 -23.76 0.95
N SER A 20 0.03 -23.31 0.08
CA SER A 20 -0.30 -23.00 -1.30
C SER A 20 -0.41 -24.28 -2.14
N PRO A 21 -1.51 -24.47 -2.88
CA PRO A 21 -1.60 -25.55 -3.88
C PRO A 21 -0.79 -25.25 -5.15
N SER A 22 -0.21 -24.04 -5.26
CA SER A 22 0.51 -23.59 -6.44
C SER A 22 1.94 -24.13 -6.48
N PRO A 23 2.44 -24.62 -7.64
CA PRO A 23 3.78 -25.18 -7.76
C PRO A 23 4.92 -24.18 -7.51
N ILE A 24 4.64 -22.87 -7.59
CA ILE A 24 5.62 -21.82 -7.29
C ILE A 24 5.67 -21.46 -5.80
N GLY A 25 4.82 -22.06 -4.97
CA GLY A 25 4.88 -21.90 -3.51
C GLY A 25 4.27 -20.61 -2.96
N PHE A 26 3.43 -19.92 -3.74
CA PHE A 26 2.61 -18.80 -3.25
C PHE A 26 1.28 -18.71 -4.00
N SER A 27 0.40 -17.80 -3.59
CA SER A 27 -0.97 -17.68 -4.13
C SER A 27 -1.02 -17.66 -5.66
N SER A 28 -1.81 -18.56 -6.26
CA SER A 28 -2.05 -18.57 -7.71
C SER A 28 -2.63 -17.25 -8.20
N PHE A 29 -3.44 -16.56 -7.37
CA PHE A 29 -3.94 -15.23 -7.70
C PHE A 29 -2.81 -14.21 -7.87
N ASN A 30 -1.82 -14.22 -6.97
CA ASN A 30 -0.67 -13.32 -7.08
C ASN A 30 0.20 -13.68 -8.28
N ALA A 31 0.32 -14.96 -8.62
CA ALA A 31 1.06 -15.44 -9.80
C ALA A 31 0.50 -14.84 -11.11
N LEU A 32 -0.83 -14.76 -11.23
CA LEU A 32 -1.49 -14.24 -12.43
C LEU A 32 -1.11 -12.79 -12.75
N HIS A 33 -0.72 -11.98 -11.75
CA HIS A 33 -0.23 -10.62 -11.99
C HIS A 33 1.02 -10.57 -12.90
N PHE A 34 1.77 -11.66 -12.98
CA PHE A 34 2.96 -11.77 -13.81
C PHE A 34 2.68 -12.36 -15.19
N GLU A 35 1.49 -12.94 -15.41
CA GLU A 35 1.04 -13.48 -16.69
C GLU A 35 0.32 -12.42 -17.54
N ILE A 36 -0.49 -11.58 -16.89
CA ILE A 36 -1.26 -10.53 -17.56
C ILE A 36 -0.33 -9.40 -18.02
N ASN A 37 -0.31 -9.14 -19.33
CA ASN A 37 0.63 -8.22 -19.96
C ASN A 37 0.02 -7.46 -21.15
N TYR A 38 0.61 -6.31 -21.49
CA TYR A 38 0.13 -5.44 -22.56
C TYR A 38 0.37 -5.97 -23.98
N LEU A 39 1.32 -6.88 -24.17
CA LEU A 39 1.69 -7.39 -25.50
C LEU A 39 0.64 -8.38 -26.01
N ASP A 40 0.26 -9.34 -25.16
CA ASP A 40 -0.72 -10.38 -25.52
C ASP A 40 -2.16 -9.88 -25.37
N HIS A 41 -2.40 -9.07 -24.35
CA HIS A 41 -3.74 -8.66 -23.95
C HIS A 41 -4.05 -7.20 -24.29
N GLY A 42 -3.20 -6.43 -24.97
CA GLY A 42 -3.47 -4.99 -25.15
C GLY A 42 -3.57 -4.25 -23.82
N PHE A 43 -4.21 -3.08 -23.77
CA PHE A 43 -4.25 -2.30 -22.53
C PHE A 43 -5.16 -2.95 -21.46
N VAL A 44 -4.54 -3.53 -20.43
CA VAL A 44 -5.22 -4.13 -19.27
C VAL A 44 -4.68 -3.51 -17.98
N ARG A 45 -5.57 -3.20 -17.02
CA ARG A 45 -5.15 -2.66 -15.72
C ARG A 45 -4.20 -3.61 -15.02
N ARG A 46 -3.20 -3.07 -14.32
CA ARG A 46 -2.21 -3.84 -13.53
C ARG A 46 -1.27 -4.73 -14.34
N ALA A 47 -1.25 -4.58 -15.67
CA ALA A 47 -0.46 -5.43 -16.55
C ALA A 47 1.00 -4.97 -16.71
N LEU A 48 1.42 -3.86 -16.07
CA LEU A 48 2.79 -3.36 -16.23
C LEU A 48 3.82 -4.38 -15.76
N VAL A 49 3.63 -4.98 -14.59
CA VAL A 49 4.61 -5.94 -14.05
C VAL A 49 4.68 -7.17 -14.94
N GLY A 50 3.56 -7.78 -15.33
CA GLY A 50 3.57 -8.92 -16.26
C GLY A 50 4.20 -8.58 -17.62
N THR A 51 4.04 -7.35 -18.11
CA THR A 51 4.71 -6.89 -19.34
C THR A 51 6.23 -6.89 -19.22
N LEU A 52 6.78 -6.46 -18.08
CA LEU A 52 8.23 -6.53 -17.85
C LEU A 52 8.73 -7.97 -17.80
N PHE A 53 7.92 -8.90 -17.31
CA PHE A 53 8.26 -10.32 -17.22
C PHE A 53 8.14 -11.09 -18.54
N GLN A 54 7.51 -10.52 -19.57
CA GLN A 54 7.52 -11.11 -20.92
C GLN A 54 8.93 -11.14 -21.54
N ALA A 55 9.83 -10.27 -21.09
CA ALA A 55 11.23 -10.30 -21.51
C ALA A 55 12.00 -11.50 -20.91
N VAL A 56 11.44 -12.20 -19.91
CA VAL A 56 12.05 -13.37 -19.27
C VAL A 56 11.55 -14.64 -19.97
N PRO A 57 12.45 -15.54 -20.41
CA PRO A 57 12.06 -16.83 -20.98
C PRO A 57 11.16 -17.64 -20.04
N ASP A 58 10.18 -18.35 -20.59
CA ASP A 58 9.17 -19.10 -19.80
C ASP A 58 9.82 -20.06 -18.78
N ALA A 59 10.88 -20.77 -19.19
CA ALA A 59 11.60 -21.71 -18.33
C ALA A 59 12.26 -21.05 -17.10
N ALA A 60 12.54 -19.74 -17.14
CA ALA A 60 13.15 -18.99 -16.04
C ALA A 60 12.15 -18.08 -15.30
N ARG A 61 10.91 -17.95 -15.80
CA ARG A 61 9.94 -16.95 -15.32
C ARG A 61 9.58 -17.15 -13.85
N SER A 62 9.29 -18.38 -13.42
CA SER A 62 8.94 -18.67 -12.02
C SER A 62 10.07 -18.30 -11.04
N ALA A 63 11.32 -18.63 -11.40
CA ALA A 63 12.48 -18.27 -10.58
C ALA A 63 12.68 -16.75 -10.54
N ALA A 64 12.52 -16.07 -11.68
CA ALA A 64 12.62 -14.61 -11.74
C ALA A 64 11.55 -13.92 -10.88
N ILE A 65 10.31 -14.43 -10.85
CA ILE A 65 9.23 -13.88 -10.00
C ILE A 65 9.58 -14.05 -8.52
N LEU A 66 10.10 -15.21 -8.11
CA LEU A 66 10.56 -15.44 -6.75
C LEU A 66 11.68 -14.48 -6.35
N VAL A 67 12.69 -14.31 -7.21
CA VAL A 67 13.80 -13.37 -6.98
C VAL A 67 13.27 -11.95 -6.87
N PHE A 68 12.35 -11.54 -7.74
CA PHE A 68 11.74 -10.23 -7.73
C PHE A 68 10.95 -9.96 -6.45
N GLY A 69 10.10 -10.90 -6.02
CA GLY A 69 9.35 -10.77 -4.76
C GLY A 69 10.27 -10.58 -3.56
N TRP A 70 11.32 -11.40 -3.44
CA TRP A 70 12.32 -11.26 -2.38
C TRP A 70 13.11 -9.95 -2.46
N ALA A 71 13.45 -9.49 -3.67
CA ALA A 71 14.12 -8.21 -3.87
C ALA A 71 13.25 -7.04 -3.41
N VAL A 72 11.94 -7.07 -3.71
CA VAL A 72 10.97 -6.06 -3.25
C VAL A 72 10.88 -6.02 -1.72
N ILE A 73 10.72 -7.18 -1.07
CA ILE A 73 10.66 -7.27 0.40
C ILE A 73 11.98 -6.80 1.03
N ALA A 74 13.12 -7.21 0.48
CA ALA A 74 14.43 -6.79 0.96
C ALA A 74 14.65 -5.27 0.80
N ALA A 75 14.21 -4.68 -0.32
CA ALA A 75 14.27 -3.23 -0.51
C ALA A 75 13.40 -2.49 0.52
N LEU A 76 12.19 -2.99 0.83
CA LEU A 76 11.33 -2.42 1.88
C LEU A 76 12.00 -2.54 3.26
N ALA A 77 12.59 -3.69 3.58
CA ALA A 77 13.29 -3.91 4.84
C ALA A 77 14.51 -2.96 4.98
N ALA A 78 15.27 -2.79 3.90
CA ALA A 78 16.43 -1.90 3.88
C ALA A 78 16.02 -0.44 4.07
N LEU A 79 14.96 0.00 3.40
CA LEU A 79 14.38 1.33 3.54
C LEU A 79 13.96 1.60 4.99
N VAL A 80 13.14 0.72 5.58
CA VAL A 80 12.66 0.86 6.97
C VAL A 80 13.85 0.87 7.93
N ALA A 81 14.81 -0.03 7.76
CA ALA A 81 16.01 -0.07 8.59
C ALA A 81 16.84 1.22 8.49
N GLY A 82 17.00 1.77 7.28
CA GLY A 82 17.72 3.03 7.05
C GLY A 82 17.02 4.22 7.69
N VAL A 83 15.70 4.30 7.55
CA VAL A 83 14.89 5.36 8.18
C VAL A 83 14.95 5.29 9.71
N LEU A 84 14.80 4.09 10.28
CA LEU A 84 14.95 3.88 11.72
C LEU A 84 16.36 4.22 12.19
N HIS A 85 17.40 3.88 11.42
CA HIS A 85 18.77 4.24 11.74
C HIS A 85 18.95 5.76 11.86
N MET A 86 18.41 6.54 10.90
CA MET A 86 18.45 8.01 10.95
C MET A 86 17.70 8.60 12.15
N LEU A 87 16.63 7.94 12.62
CA LEU A 87 15.84 8.39 13.77
C LEU A 87 16.44 7.99 15.12
N ARG A 88 17.35 7.02 15.16
CA ARG A 88 17.94 6.50 16.39
C ARG A 88 18.59 7.59 17.25
N GLU A 89 19.28 8.53 16.61
CA GLU A 89 19.98 9.63 17.30
C GLU A 89 19.08 10.81 17.65
N ARG A 90 17.89 10.87 17.03
CA ARG A 90 16.92 11.97 17.19
C ARG A 90 15.86 11.68 18.24
N MET A 91 15.83 10.46 18.78
CA MET A 91 14.79 9.99 19.67
C MET A 91 15.39 9.43 20.96
N SER A 92 14.54 9.35 22.00
CA SER A 92 14.90 8.56 23.17
C SER A 92 15.03 7.09 22.82
N ARG A 93 15.85 6.35 23.57
CA ARG A 93 16.00 4.90 23.39
C ARG A 93 14.65 4.17 23.44
N ASP A 94 13.76 4.56 24.34
CA ASP A 94 12.47 3.89 24.52
C ASP A 94 11.48 4.26 23.41
N SER A 95 11.39 5.54 23.04
CA SER A 95 10.58 5.98 21.89
C SER A 95 11.08 5.34 20.59
N PHE A 96 12.40 5.26 20.40
CA PHE A 96 12.99 4.59 19.24
C PHE A 96 12.63 3.10 19.21
N ARG A 97 12.77 2.39 20.34
CA ARG A 97 12.39 0.96 20.44
C ARG A 97 10.91 0.74 20.13
N LEU A 98 10.03 1.60 20.65
CA LEU A 98 8.59 1.50 20.36
C LEU A 98 8.28 1.78 18.89
N LEU A 99 8.92 2.78 18.27
CA LEU A 99 8.74 3.05 16.84
C LEU A 99 9.29 1.90 15.97
N ALA A 100 10.47 1.38 16.32
CA ALA A 100 11.07 0.24 15.62
C ALA A 100 10.20 -1.01 15.77
N LEU A 101 9.68 -1.27 16.97
CA LEU A 101 8.70 -2.33 17.20
C LEU A 101 7.42 -2.07 16.40
N ALA A 102 6.91 -0.84 16.38
CA ALA A 102 5.73 -0.51 15.58
C ALA A 102 5.97 -0.69 14.08
N TRP A 103 7.18 -0.57 13.55
CA TRP A 103 7.47 -0.88 12.14
C TRP A 103 7.69 -2.38 11.87
N ILE A 104 8.38 -3.07 12.78
CA ILE A 104 8.73 -4.51 12.65
C ILE A 104 7.51 -5.38 12.96
N ALA A 105 6.77 -5.02 14.00
CA ALA A 105 5.58 -5.68 14.52
C ALA A 105 4.30 -4.90 14.20
N ALA A 106 4.35 -3.81 13.42
CA ALA A 106 3.16 -3.36 12.67
C ALA A 106 2.56 -4.60 12.06
N PRO A 107 1.29 -4.86 12.32
CA PRO A 107 0.79 -6.20 12.48
C PRO A 107 1.08 -6.97 11.19
N TRP A 108 2.15 -7.75 11.21
CA TRP A 108 2.55 -8.53 10.06
C TRP A 108 3.03 -7.68 8.85
N THR A 109 3.66 -6.51 8.95
CA THR A 109 4.26 -5.86 7.75
C THR A 109 5.16 -6.84 7.03
N PHE A 110 6.27 -7.28 7.63
CA PHE A 110 7.16 -8.18 6.92
C PHE A 110 6.66 -9.63 6.86
N MET A 111 6.04 -10.13 7.94
CA MET A 111 5.46 -11.47 7.92
C MET A 111 4.33 -11.60 6.90
N ASN A 112 3.45 -10.61 6.77
CA ASN A 112 2.42 -10.61 5.74
C ASN A 112 2.97 -10.30 4.35
N LEU A 113 4.01 -9.46 4.21
CA LEU A 113 4.69 -9.34 2.94
C LEU A 113 5.24 -10.70 2.47
N GLY A 114 5.67 -11.54 3.42
CA GLY A 114 6.03 -12.94 3.16
C GLY A 114 4.83 -13.82 2.85
N TYR A 115 3.74 -13.75 3.63
CA TYR A 115 2.54 -14.57 3.44
C TYR A 115 1.82 -14.24 2.12
N ASP A 116 1.60 -12.95 1.86
CA ASP A 116 1.00 -12.41 0.65
C ASP A 116 2.08 -12.08 -0.41
N PHE A 117 2.97 -13.04 -0.62
CA PHE A 117 4.18 -12.91 -1.43
C PHE A 117 3.89 -12.46 -2.86
N ALA A 118 4.80 -11.65 -3.42
CA ALA A 118 4.79 -11.17 -4.79
C ALA A 118 3.53 -10.36 -5.20
N ARG A 119 2.78 -9.84 -4.22
CA ARG A 119 1.65 -8.94 -4.49
C ARG A 119 2.12 -7.57 -4.97
N LEU A 120 1.34 -6.97 -5.88
CA LEU A 120 1.66 -5.68 -6.49
C LEU A 120 1.66 -4.50 -5.49
N ASP A 121 0.90 -4.60 -4.40
CA ASP A 121 0.87 -3.58 -3.34
C ASP A 121 2.26 -3.35 -2.71
N GLN A 122 3.09 -4.39 -2.63
CA GLN A 122 4.43 -4.31 -2.07
C GLN A 122 5.36 -3.43 -2.92
N LEU A 123 5.29 -3.61 -4.25
CA LEU A 123 6.00 -2.76 -5.20
C LEU A 123 5.51 -1.32 -5.12
N ASN A 124 4.20 -1.12 -4.98
CA ASN A 124 3.63 0.21 -4.83
C ASN A 124 4.03 0.90 -3.53
N LEU A 125 4.22 0.18 -2.43
CA LEU A 125 4.79 0.75 -1.21
C LEU A 125 6.24 1.24 -1.42
N LEU A 126 7.05 0.53 -2.23
CA LEU A 126 8.36 1.03 -2.64
C LEU A 126 8.27 2.29 -3.50
N LEU A 127 7.32 2.33 -4.45
CA LEU A 127 7.10 3.51 -5.29
C LEU A 127 6.60 4.71 -4.48
N LEU A 128 5.76 4.48 -3.46
CA LEU A 128 5.36 5.49 -2.48
C LEU A 128 6.59 6.04 -1.74
N ALA A 129 7.45 5.15 -1.21
CA ALA A 129 8.66 5.57 -0.52
C ALA A 129 9.61 6.37 -1.41
N LEU A 130 9.82 5.91 -2.65
CA LEU A 130 10.60 6.62 -3.65
C LEU A 130 9.98 8.00 -3.94
N SER A 131 8.66 8.08 -4.07
CA SER A 131 7.94 9.33 -4.29
C SER A 131 8.12 10.31 -3.13
N LEU A 132 7.95 9.86 -1.89
CA LEU A 132 8.19 10.69 -0.71
C LEU A 132 9.64 11.16 -0.62
N TRP A 133 10.61 10.30 -0.95
CA TRP A 133 12.02 10.66 -1.02
C TRP A 133 12.30 11.70 -2.10
N LEU A 134 11.69 11.58 -3.29
CA LEU A 134 11.79 12.58 -4.36
C LEU A 134 11.22 13.94 -3.92
N VAL A 135 10.08 13.96 -3.22
CA VAL A 135 9.54 15.18 -2.59
C VAL A 135 10.54 15.73 -1.58
N TYR A 136 11.06 14.90 -0.68
CA TYR A 136 12.02 15.32 0.35
C TYR A 136 13.29 15.96 -0.26
N ARG A 137 13.77 15.40 -1.37
CA ARG A 137 14.93 15.87 -2.14
C ARG A 137 14.64 17.04 -3.09
N GLY A 138 13.39 17.52 -3.19
CA GLY A 138 13.00 18.58 -4.14
C GLY A 138 13.03 18.18 -5.61
N ARG A 139 12.97 16.88 -5.90
CA ARG A 139 13.00 16.31 -7.25
C ARG A 139 11.59 15.99 -7.77
N MET A 140 10.67 16.95 -7.61
CA MET A 140 9.23 16.71 -7.82
C MET A 140 8.83 16.35 -9.26
N LEU A 141 9.61 16.76 -10.27
CA LEU A 141 9.34 16.39 -11.67
C LEU A 141 9.42 14.87 -11.89
N TRP A 142 10.29 14.17 -11.16
CA TRP A 142 10.41 12.72 -11.23
C TRP A 142 9.22 11.98 -10.59
N LEU A 143 8.34 12.69 -9.87
CA LEU A 143 7.10 12.09 -9.36
C LEU A 143 6.15 11.71 -10.48
N ALA A 144 6.18 12.41 -11.62
CA ALA A 144 5.31 12.11 -12.75
C ALA A 144 5.50 10.68 -13.27
N PRO A 145 6.71 10.26 -13.72
CA PRO A 145 6.93 8.89 -14.18
C PRO A 145 6.73 7.86 -13.06
N VAL A 146 7.14 8.15 -11.82
CA VAL A 146 6.94 7.21 -10.69
C VAL A 146 5.47 7.00 -10.38
N SER A 147 4.65 8.06 -10.41
CA SER A 147 3.21 7.98 -10.17
C SER A 147 2.48 7.26 -11.30
N VAL A 148 2.90 7.50 -12.55
CA VAL A 148 2.42 6.74 -13.72
C VAL A 148 2.71 5.25 -13.54
N CYS A 149 3.94 4.88 -13.18
CA CYS A 149 4.29 3.50 -12.88
C CYS A 149 3.43 2.93 -11.74
N GLY A 150 3.25 3.65 -10.63
CA GLY A 150 2.44 3.19 -9.50
C GLY A 150 0.98 2.92 -9.88
N LEU A 151 0.38 3.80 -10.70
CA LEU A 151 -0.98 3.62 -11.21
C LEU A 151 -1.10 2.45 -12.18
N LEU A 152 -0.09 2.21 -13.01
CA LEU A 152 -0.05 1.09 -13.95
C LEU A 152 0.25 -0.26 -13.28
N VAL A 153 0.94 -0.25 -12.14
CA VAL A 153 1.11 -1.43 -11.26
C VAL A 153 -0.21 -1.74 -10.56
N HIS A 154 -0.80 -0.76 -9.88
CA HIS A 154 -2.12 -0.88 -9.28
C HIS A 154 -2.75 0.50 -9.09
N GLU A 155 -3.91 0.71 -9.69
CA GLU A 155 -4.65 1.97 -9.69
C GLU A 155 -5.01 2.48 -8.28
N ALA A 156 -5.08 1.60 -7.29
CA ALA A 156 -5.27 1.96 -5.89
C ALA A 156 -4.13 2.85 -5.34
N TYR A 157 -2.98 2.88 -6.02
CA TYR A 157 -1.89 3.82 -5.77
C TYR A 157 -2.35 5.28 -5.79
N LEU A 158 -3.43 5.62 -6.51
CA LEU A 158 -4.04 6.95 -6.42
C LEU A 158 -4.30 7.36 -4.98
N PHE A 159 -4.89 6.45 -4.19
CA PHE A 159 -5.41 6.74 -2.86
C PHE A 159 -4.35 6.63 -1.79
N TYR A 160 -3.56 5.55 -1.77
CA TYR A 160 -2.55 5.34 -0.74
C TYR A 160 -1.15 5.83 -1.14
N GLY A 161 -0.91 6.12 -2.41
CA GLY A 161 0.38 6.55 -2.94
C GLY A 161 0.39 8.04 -3.27
N LEU A 162 -0.30 8.40 -4.34
CA LEU A 162 -0.28 9.73 -4.94
C LEU A 162 -0.85 10.80 -4.01
N ILE A 163 -2.02 10.60 -3.40
CA ILE A 163 -2.62 11.60 -2.50
C ILE A 163 -1.68 11.94 -1.33
N PRO A 164 -1.14 10.97 -0.56
CA PRO A 164 -0.14 11.25 0.47
C PRO A 164 1.10 11.99 -0.02
N VAL A 165 1.63 11.62 -1.20
CA VAL A 165 2.81 12.26 -1.80
C VAL A 165 2.53 13.73 -2.15
N LEU A 166 1.38 14.00 -2.78
CA LEU A 166 0.98 15.36 -3.14
C LEU A 166 0.67 16.19 -1.89
N ALA A 167 0.05 15.60 -0.87
CA ALA A 167 -0.20 16.26 0.40
C ALA A 167 1.12 16.63 1.11
N TYR A 168 2.11 15.74 1.11
CA TYR A 168 3.44 16.03 1.65
C TYR A 168 4.15 17.13 0.84
N GLY A 169 4.09 17.04 -0.49
CA GLY A 169 4.64 18.07 -1.38
C GLY A 169 4.01 19.44 -1.15
N TRP A 170 2.69 19.51 -0.99
CA TRP A 170 1.98 20.73 -0.65
C TRP A 170 2.45 21.32 0.68
N VAL A 171 2.49 20.52 1.75
CA VAL A 171 2.92 21.00 3.08
C VAL A 171 4.36 21.54 3.04
N ARG A 172 5.26 20.87 2.30
CA ARG A 172 6.68 21.24 2.21
C ARG A 172 6.94 22.46 1.33
N TYR A 173 6.21 22.62 0.23
CA TYR A 173 6.51 23.63 -0.80
C TYR A 173 5.53 24.79 -0.88
N ARG A 174 4.45 24.81 -0.08
CA ARG A 174 3.47 25.92 -0.06
C ARG A 174 4.04 27.30 0.28
N SER A 175 5.21 27.37 0.93
CA SER A 175 5.89 28.62 1.27
C SER A 175 6.88 29.10 0.21
N VAL A 176 7.18 28.28 -0.81
CA VAL A 176 8.03 28.67 -1.94
C VAL A 176 7.20 29.49 -2.92
N SER A 177 7.84 30.43 -3.65
CA SER A 177 7.16 31.31 -4.62
C SER A 177 6.15 30.56 -5.48
N SER A 178 4.95 31.13 -5.64
CA SER A 178 3.76 30.46 -6.18
C SER A 178 3.98 29.79 -7.53
N ALA A 179 4.72 30.40 -8.46
CA ALA A 179 4.95 29.86 -9.80
C ALA A 179 5.73 28.53 -9.80
N THR A 180 6.80 28.45 -9.00
CA THR A 180 7.66 27.25 -8.93
C THR A 180 7.00 26.12 -8.15
N GLY A 181 6.39 26.44 -7.00
CA GLY A 181 5.68 25.45 -6.18
C GLY A 181 4.47 24.85 -6.90
N LEU A 182 3.68 25.69 -7.58
CA LEU A 182 2.53 25.22 -8.36
C LEU A 182 2.97 24.31 -9.51
N ARG A 183 3.99 24.72 -10.28
CA ARG A 183 4.51 23.91 -11.39
C ARG A 183 5.00 22.53 -10.93
N GLN A 184 5.66 22.47 -9.77
CA GLN A 184 6.20 21.22 -9.22
C GLN A 184 5.11 20.22 -8.79
N LEU A 185 3.91 20.69 -8.42
CA LEU A 185 2.77 19.83 -8.07
C LEU A 185 1.84 19.57 -9.27
N ALA A 186 1.69 20.55 -10.17
CA ALA A 186 0.79 20.46 -11.31
C ALA A 186 1.23 19.39 -12.32
N ILE A 187 2.54 19.25 -12.57
CA ILE A 187 3.05 18.28 -13.56
C ILE A 187 2.76 16.82 -13.13
N PRO A 188 3.14 16.37 -11.91
CA PRO A 188 2.80 15.04 -11.44
C PRO A 188 1.29 14.78 -11.38
N MET A 189 0.50 15.79 -10.98
CA MET A 189 -0.95 15.69 -10.97
C MET A 189 -1.50 15.50 -12.39
N ALA A 190 -1.09 16.31 -13.35
CA ALA A 190 -1.53 16.22 -14.74
C ALA A 190 -1.17 14.86 -15.35
N ALA A 191 0.04 14.36 -15.10
CA ALA A 191 0.48 13.04 -15.56
C ALA A 191 -0.38 11.91 -14.94
N ALA A 192 -0.66 11.98 -13.64
CA ALA A 192 -1.53 11.03 -12.97
C ALA A 192 -2.97 11.07 -13.51
N LEU A 193 -3.54 12.26 -13.70
CA LEU A 193 -4.89 12.43 -14.26
C LEU A 193 -4.97 11.91 -15.70
N ALA A 194 -3.97 12.20 -16.53
CA ALA A 194 -3.90 11.67 -17.89
C ALA A 194 -3.83 10.13 -17.89
N MET A 195 -3.05 9.55 -16.96
CA MET A 195 -2.96 8.10 -16.81
C MET A 195 -4.27 7.47 -16.29
N LEU A 196 -4.93 8.10 -15.32
CA LEU A 196 -6.25 7.68 -14.86
C LEU A 196 -7.30 7.76 -15.97
N GLY A 197 -7.27 8.82 -16.78
CA GLY A 197 -8.12 8.95 -17.97
C GLY A 197 -7.86 7.83 -18.96
N THR A 198 -6.59 7.49 -19.19
CA THR A 198 -6.18 6.35 -20.04
C THR A 198 -6.72 5.02 -19.46
N ILE A 199 -6.56 4.79 -18.15
CA ILE A 199 -7.08 3.61 -17.45
C ILE A 199 -8.60 3.51 -17.56
N ALA A 200 -9.32 4.63 -17.44
CA ALA A 200 -10.78 4.67 -17.49
C ALA A 200 -11.32 4.43 -18.90
N VAL A 201 -10.67 4.97 -19.94
CA VAL A 201 -11.11 4.86 -21.33
C VAL A 201 -10.64 3.56 -21.96
N ALA A 202 -9.32 3.33 -22.00
CA ALA A 202 -8.74 2.15 -22.63
C ALA A 202 -8.98 0.87 -21.82
N GLY A 203 -8.97 0.97 -20.48
CA GLY A 203 -9.18 -0.18 -19.60
C GLY A 203 -10.62 -0.69 -19.48
N ARG A 204 -11.58 -0.20 -20.29
CA ARG A 204 -12.98 -0.66 -20.32
C ARG A 204 -13.37 -1.36 -21.62
N TYR A 205 -12.80 -0.95 -22.75
CA TYR A 205 -13.36 -1.22 -24.08
C TYR A 205 -12.42 -1.94 -25.05
N GLU A 206 -11.34 -2.55 -24.58
CA GLU A 206 -10.36 -3.17 -25.49
C GLU A 206 -10.55 -4.68 -25.73
N PRO A 207 -10.10 -5.19 -26.91
CA PRO A 207 -9.97 -6.62 -27.22
C PRO A 207 -9.26 -7.41 -26.11
N GLY A 208 -8.42 -6.74 -25.33
CA GLY A 208 -7.77 -7.28 -24.15
C GLY A 208 -8.68 -7.91 -23.13
N ARG A 209 -9.86 -7.32 -22.90
CA ARG A 209 -10.87 -7.90 -22.02
C ARG A 209 -11.34 -9.26 -22.54
N ALA A 210 -11.64 -9.36 -23.83
CA ALA A 210 -12.09 -10.61 -24.44
C ALA A 210 -10.98 -11.67 -24.40
N ARG A 211 -9.75 -11.30 -24.76
CA ARG A 211 -8.57 -12.18 -24.68
C ARG A 211 -8.27 -12.63 -23.25
N LEU A 212 -8.44 -11.75 -22.27
CA LEU A 212 -8.24 -12.10 -20.86
C LEU A 212 -9.31 -13.08 -20.37
N VAL A 213 -10.57 -12.91 -20.78
CA VAL A 213 -11.64 -13.87 -20.49
C VAL A 213 -11.34 -15.21 -21.15
N GLU A 214 -10.87 -15.21 -22.39
CA GLU A 214 -10.50 -16.43 -23.11
C GLU A 214 -9.31 -17.15 -22.45
N SER A 215 -8.25 -16.39 -22.09
CA SER A 215 -7.02 -16.95 -21.53
C SER A 215 -7.18 -17.42 -20.07
N LEU A 216 -7.96 -16.71 -19.26
CA LEU A 216 -8.14 -17.01 -17.84
C LEU A 216 -9.43 -17.76 -17.51
N GLY A 217 -10.48 -17.62 -18.33
CA GLY A 217 -11.80 -18.19 -18.04
C GLY A 217 -11.80 -19.72 -17.96
N SER A 218 -10.91 -20.38 -18.68
CA SER A 218 -10.71 -21.84 -18.59
C SER A 218 -9.80 -22.28 -17.44
N ARG A 219 -8.98 -21.36 -16.90
CA ARG A 219 -7.97 -21.64 -15.86
C ARG A 219 -8.43 -21.32 -14.44
N LEU A 220 -9.44 -20.46 -14.29
CA LEU A 220 -9.99 -20.07 -13.00
C LEU A 220 -11.19 -20.96 -12.64
N ALA A 221 -11.00 -21.88 -11.68
CA ALA A 221 -12.11 -22.60 -11.06
C ALA A 221 -13.12 -21.63 -10.39
N ASP A 222 -14.37 -22.06 -10.19
CA ASP A 222 -15.49 -21.27 -9.63
C ASP A 222 -15.15 -20.36 -8.41
N PRO A 223 -14.35 -20.77 -7.39
CA PRO A 223 -14.03 -19.87 -6.28
C PRO A 223 -13.13 -18.68 -6.67
N ASN A 224 -12.34 -18.79 -7.74
CA ASN A 224 -11.45 -17.73 -8.21
C ASN A 224 -12.06 -16.86 -9.32
N HIS A 225 -13.30 -17.12 -9.74
CA HIS A 225 -13.99 -16.26 -10.72
C HIS A 225 -14.13 -14.81 -10.23
N ASN A 226 -14.18 -14.61 -8.91
CA ASN A 226 -14.16 -13.27 -8.30
C ASN A 226 -12.86 -12.51 -8.54
N ALA A 227 -11.72 -13.19 -8.69
CA ALA A 227 -10.45 -12.56 -9.05
C ALA A 227 -10.51 -11.96 -10.46
N LEU A 228 -11.12 -12.67 -11.41
CA LEU A 228 -11.30 -12.18 -12.77
C LEU A 228 -12.10 -10.87 -12.80
N ASN A 229 -13.13 -10.78 -11.96
CA ASN A 229 -13.93 -9.57 -11.81
C ASN A 229 -13.11 -8.37 -11.33
N VAL A 230 -12.01 -8.56 -10.58
CA VAL A 230 -11.15 -7.45 -10.15
C VAL A 230 -10.44 -6.79 -11.34
N TRP A 231 -10.04 -7.56 -12.36
CA TRP A 231 -9.41 -7.02 -13.56
C TRP A 231 -10.41 -6.55 -14.61
N LEU A 232 -11.58 -7.19 -14.69
CA LEU A 232 -12.54 -6.96 -15.77
C LEU A 232 -13.65 -5.95 -15.45
N ARG A 233 -13.96 -5.72 -14.19
CA ARG A 233 -15.09 -4.87 -13.81
C ARG A 233 -14.82 -3.40 -14.12
N SER A 234 -15.85 -2.71 -14.60
CA SER A 234 -15.81 -1.25 -14.75
C SER A 234 -15.67 -0.62 -13.36
N GLY A 235 -14.93 0.49 -13.27
CA GLY A 235 -14.90 1.27 -12.03
C GLY A 235 -16.28 1.76 -11.57
N VAL A 236 -17.21 1.92 -12.53
CA VAL A 236 -18.60 2.35 -12.29
C VAL A 236 -19.45 1.26 -11.62
N ASP A 237 -19.16 -0.01 -11.87
CA ASP A 237 -19.93 -1.13 -11.32
C ASP A 237 -19.40 -1.54 -9.93
N ASN A 238 -18.27 -0.97 -9.50
CA ASN A 238 -17.65 -1.27 -8.21
C ASN A 238 -18.57 -0.97 -7.01
N PRO A 239 -19.23 0.20 -6.90
CA PRO A 239 -20.04 0.52 -5.73
C PRO A 239 -21.25 -0.41 -5.58
N GLU A 240 -21.91 -0.76 -6.69
CA GLU A 240 -23.03 -1.70 -6.68
C GLU A 240 -22.57 -3.10 -6.22
N TYR A 241 -21.41 -3.56 -6.70
CA TYR A 241 -20.82 -4.81 -6.22
C TYR A 241 -20.52 -4.77 -4.72
N VAL A 242 -19.96 -3.67 -4.20
CA VAL A 242 -19.67 -3.54 -2.77
C VAL A 242 -20.97 -3.60 -1.97
N ILE A 243 -22.00 -2.84 -2.37
CA ILE A 243 -23.30 -2.82 -1.70
C ILE A 243 -23.91 -4.24 -1.69
N ALA A 244 -23.88 -4.94 -2.82
CA ALA A 244 -24.39 -6.30 -2.93
C ALA A 244 -23.64 -7.27 -2.00
N ARG A 245 -22.31 -7.21 -1.96
CA ARG A 245 -21.49 -8.07 -1.09
C ARG A 245 -21.66 -7.77 0.39
N VAL A 246 -21.74 -6.50 0.77
CA VAL A 246 -22.03 -6.10 2.14
C VAL A 246 -23.44 -6.53 2.54
N GLY A 247 -24.43 -6.39 1.64
CA GLY A 247 -25.81 -6.85 1.86
C GLY A 247 -25.94 -8.36 2.00
N GLN A 248 -25.01 -9.14 1.44
CA GLN A 248 -24.89 -10.59 1.62
C GLN A 248 -24.25 -10.99 2.96
N GLY A 249 -23.92 -10.04 3.83
CA GLY A 249 -23.32 -10.32 5.14
C GLY A 249 -21.84 -10.67 5.07
N LEU A 250 -21.11 -10.23 4.04
CA LEU A 250 -19.65 -10.42 3.96
C LEU A 250 -18.93 -9.89 5.21
N PHE A 251 -19.45 -8.80 5.78
CA PHE A 251 -18.99 -8.24 7.04
C PHE A 251 -20.14 -8.06 8.02
N GLY A 252 -19.94 -8.50 9.26
CA GLY A 252 -20.86 -8.24 10.35
C GLY A 252 -20.83 -6.76 10.78
N PRO A 253 -21.90 -6.23 11.40
CA PRO A 253 -21.90 -4.87 11.95
C PRO A 253 -20.74 -4.62 12.92
N PHE A 254 -20.38 -5.64 13.71
CA PHE A 254 -19.25 -5.57 14.64
C PHE A 254 -17.90 -5.39 13.93
N GLU A 255 -17.66 -6.11 12.83
CA GLU A 255 -16.41 -5.97 12.06
C GLU A 255 -16.30 -4.57 11.44
N LEU A 256 -17.40 -4.05 10.87
CA LEU A 256 -17.44 -2.69 10.33
C LEU A 256 -17.21 -1.63 11.41
N LEU A 257 -17.82 -1.80 12.59
CA LEU A 257 -17.59 -0.92 13.74
C LEU A 257 -16.15 -1.00 14.24
N ALA A 258 -15.54 -2.19 14.26
CA ALA A 258 -14.14 -2.37 14.61
C ALA A 258 -13.20 -1.68 13.61
N MET A 259 -13.43 -1.86 12.30
CA MET A 259 -12.68 -1.15 11.24
C MET A 259 -12.77 0.36 11.42
N ALA A 260 -14.00 0.89 11.55
CA ALA A 260 -14.23 2.31 11.73
C ALA A 260 -13.57 2.83 13.01
N GLY A 261 -13.69 2.10 14.13
CA GLY A 261 -13.05 2.42 15.39
C GLY A 261 -11.52 2.47 15.29
N LEU A 262 -10.90 1.52 14.59
CA LEU A 262 -9.45 1.50 14.36
C LEU A 262 -9.00 2.72 13.53
N VAL A 263 -9.72 3.05 12.45
CA VAL A 263 -9.42 4.22 11.62
C VAL A 263 -9.57 5.52 12.42
N LEU A 264 -10.68 5.68 13.14
CA LEU A 264 -10.93 6.87 13.96
C LEU A 264 -9.87 7.02 15.06
N LEU A 265 -9.50 5.93 15.73
CA LEU A 265 -8.47 5.94 16.76
C LEU A 265 -7.10 6.28 16.17
N ALA A 266 -6.74 5.76 14.99
CA ALA A 266 -5.50 6.13 14.30
C ALA A 266 -5.45 7.64 14.00
N MET A 267 -6.55 8.20 13.47
CA MET A 267 -6.61 9.62 13.13
C MET A 267 -6.66 10.53 14.35
N ALA A 268 -7.48 10.20 15.35
CA ALA A 268 -7.53 10.93 16.61
C ALA A 268 -6.15 10.97 17.28
N THR A 269 -5.40 9.87 17.19
CA THR A 269 -4.03 9.76 17.70
C THR A 269 -3.07 10.69 16.94
N LEU A 270 -3.07 10.68 15.60
CA LEU A 270 -2.25 11.60 14.81
C LEU A 270 -2.59 13.07 15.07
N ILE A 271 -3.88 13.41 15.09
CA ILE A 271 -4.38 14.76 15.34
C ILE A 271 -4.01 15.24 16.74
N GLY A 272 -4.24 14.41 17.77
CA GLY A 272 -3.88 14.72 19.15
C GLY A 272 -2.39 15.00 19.31
N VAL A 273 -1.55 14.25 18.60
CA VAL A 273 -0.10 14.49 18.58
C VAL A 273 0.27 15.79 17.91
N ALA A 274 -0.35 16.13 16.78
CA ALA A 274 -0.12 17.43 16.16
C ALA A 274 -0.45 18.56 17.14
N TYR A 275 -1.62 18.50 17.81
CA TYR A 275 -1.99 19.51 18.80
C TYR A 275 -1.02 19.59 19.98
N ILE A 276 -0.57 18.45 20.51
CA ILE A 276 0.41 18.41 21.60
C ILE A 276 1.78 18.94 21.15
N ALA A 277 2.11 18.81 19.86
CA ALA A 277 3.27 19.44 19.25
C ALA A 277 3.06 20.93 18.90
N GLY A 278 1.92 21.52 19.27
CA GLY A 278 1.59 22.91 18.96
C GLY A 278 1.33 23.15 17.47
N ARG A 279 0.91 22.11 16.74
CA ARG A 279 0.65 22.14 15.30
C ARG A 279 -0.82 21.88 15.03
N TRP A 280 -1.33 22.60 14.03
CA TRP A 280 -2.61 22.27 13.44
C TRP A 280 -2.47 21.06 12.49
N PRO A 281 -3.46 20.16 12.45
CA PRO A 281 -3.53 19.13 11.43
C PRO A 281 -3.44 19.73 10.02
N ASP A 282 -2.53 19.21 9.21
CA ASP A 282 -2.34 19.62 7.83
C ASP A 282 -2.73 18.48 6.87
N ALA A 283 -2.67 18.77 5.56
CA ALA A 283 -3.10 17.83 4.53
C ALA A 283 -2.34 16.49 4.57
N PHE A 284 -1.04 16.51 4.89
CA PHE A 284 -0.26 15.28 4.93
C PHE A 284 -0.62 14.43 6.15
N LEU A 285 -0.90 15.04 7.29
CA LEU A 285 -1.37 14.31 8.48
C LEU A 285 -2.68 13.57 8.21
N LEU A 286 -3.60 14.21 7.48
CA LEU A 286 -4.91 13.64 7.14
C LEU A 286 -4.88 12.70 5.92
N SER A 287 -3.77 12.67 5.17
CA SER A 287 -3.68 11.89 3.94
C SER A 287 -3.90 10.38 4.07
N PRO A 288 -3.67 9.70 5.23
CA PRO A 288 -4.06 8.29 5.37
C PRO A 288 -5.55 8.04 5.12
N LEU A 289 -6.44 9.02 5.37
CA LEU A 289 -7.88 8.90 5.15
C LEU A 289 -8.26 8.74 3.67
N ALA A 290 -7.37 9.07 2.73
CA ALA A 290 -7.62 8.88 1.31
C ALA A 290 -7.89 7.41 0.95
N VAL A 291 -7.37 6.48 1.75
CA VAL A 291 -7.62 5.04 1.61
C VAL A 291 -9.09 4.67 1.83
N LEU A 292 -9.86 5.47 2.60
CA LEU A 292 -11.30 5.21 2.81
C LEU A 292 -12.09 5.26 1.50
N SER A 293 -11.64 6.00 0.49
CA SER A 293 -12.28 5.98 -0.82
C SER A 293 -12.26 4.59 -1.45
N LEU A 294 -11.26 3.74 -1.14
CA LEU A 294 -11.22 2.35 -1.63
C LEU A 294 -12.39 1.52 -1.10
N PHE A 295 -12.93 1.83 0.08
CA PHE A 295 -14.10 1.12 0.66
C PHE A 295 -15.33 1.21 -0.23
N VAL A 296 -15.42 2.22 -1.10
CA VAL A 296 -16.50 2.36 -2.08
C VAL A 296 -16.25 1.49 -3.32
N PHE A 297 -14.99 1.12 -3.59
CA PHE A 297 -14.59 0.50 -4.86
C PHE A 297 -14.30 -1.01 -4.78
N GLY A 298 -14.32 -1.61 -3.60
CA GLY A 298 -14.15 -3.06 -3.42
C GLY A 298 -14.32 -3.49 -1.96
N ILE A 299 -13.89 -4.71 -1.64
CA ILE A 299 -14.23 -5.38 -0.38
C ILE A 299 -13.01 -5.80 0.46
N ASP A 300 -11.80 -5.33 0.12
CA ASP A 300 -10.58 -5.70 0.85
C ASP A 300 -10.34 -4.81 2.08
N TYR A 301 -11.35 -4.68 2.93
CA TYR A 301 -11.38 -3.68 4.02
C TYR A 301 -10.25 -3.88 5.04
N ALA A 302 -9.91 -5.12 5.40
CA ALA A 302 -8.81 -5.42 6.31
C ALA A 302 -7.46 -4.94 5.74
N ARG A 303 -7.20 -5.23 4.45
CA ARG A 303 -6.01 -4.74 3.74
C ARG A 303 -5.94 -3.21 3.75
N TRP A 304 -7.05 -2.53 3.50
CA TRP A 304 -7.08 -1.07 3.47
C TRP A 304 -6.96 -0.43 4.84
N THR A 305 -7.51 -1.06 5.87
CA THR A 305 -7.29 -0.65 7.27
C THR A 305 -5.80 -0.74 7.62
N GLY A 306 -5.13 -1.83 7.25
CA GLY A 306 -3.68 -1.94 7.43
C GLY A 306 -2.87 -0.94 6.59
N LEU A 307 -3.32 -0.57 5.38
CA LEU A 307 -2.71 0.52 4.61
C LEU A 307 -2.84 1.87 5.31
N ILE A 308 -3.99 2.20 5.90
CA ILE A 308 -4.16 3.40 6.73
C ILE A 308 -3.16 3.40 7.88
N ALA A 309 -2.98 2.24 8.51
CA ALA A 309 -2.05 2.02 9.60
C ALA A 309 -0.57 2.25 9.15
N ILE A 310 -0.16 1.69 8.02
CA ILE A 310 1.15 1.93 7.41
C ILE A 310 1.33 3.41 7.07
N LEU A 311 0.35 4.05 6.46
CA LEU A 311 0.43 5.47 6.11
C LEU A 311 0.53 6.36 7.35
N ALA A 312 -0.17 6.02 8.44
CA ALA A 312 -0.02 6.72 9.71
C ALA A 312 1.41 6.61 10.26
N LEU A 313 2.05 5.44 10.14
CA LEU A 313 3.47 5.26 10.48
C LEU A 313 4.38 6.06 9.56
N VAL A 314 4.13 6.07 8.25
CA VAL A 314 4.87 6.88 7.27
C VAL A 314 4.80 8.36 7.60
N VAL A 315 3.60 8.90 7.84
CA VAL A 315 3.37 10.29 8.25
C VAL A 315 4.14 10.61 9.53
N THR A 316 3.96 9.79 10.57
CA THR A 316 4.64 9.97 11.87
C THR A 316 6.16 9.99 11.70
N THR A 317 6.69 9.02 10.96
CA THR A 317 8.13 8.85 10.73
C THR A 317 8.69 10.02 9.92
N THR A 318 7.97 10.49 8.90
CA THR A 318 8.35 11.64 8.08
C THR A 318 8.39 12.91 8.91
N TYR A 319 7.40 13.15 9.78
CA TYR A 319 7.44 14.30 10.67
C TYR A 319 8.53 14.26 11.73
N LEU A 320 8.88 13.07 12.23
CA LEU A 320 10.05 12.93 13.09
C LEU A 320 11.35 13.26 12.35
N LEU A 321 11.48 12.83 11.07
CA LEU A 321 12.62 13.14 10.22
C LEU A 321 12.72 14.62 9.85
N ASP A 322 11.60 15.29 9.58
CA ASP A 322 11.55 16.74 9.31
C ASP A 322 11.70 17.58 10.58
N GLY A 323 11.75 16.93 11.75
CA GLY A 323 11.82 17.61 13.04
C GLY A 323 10.49 18.27 13.47
N ALA A 324 9.43 18.09 12.70
CA ALA A 324 8.12 18.71 12.91
C ALA A 324 7.41 18.29 14.21
N LEU A 325 7.78 17.15 14.81
CA LEU A 325 7.21 16.65 16.08
C LEU A 325 8.12 16.86 17.30
N HIS A 326 9.11 17.76 17.22
CA HIS A 326 9.90 18.13 18.40
C HIS A 326 9.08 19.05 19.31
N VAL A 327 8.47 18.47 20.35
CA VAL A 327 7.86 19.25 21.43
C VAL A 327 8.98 19.76 22.34
N LYS A 328 8.94 21.05 22.71
CA LYS A 328 9.90 21.73 23.61
C LYS A 328 10.37 20.77 24.72
N ARG A 329 11.59 20.22 24.57
CA ARG A 329 12.28 19.29 25.49
C ARG A 329 11.58 17.95 25.84
N SER A 330 10.32 17.71 25.49
CA SER A 330 9.69 16.38 25.66
C SER A 330 9.70 15.59 24.35
N ARG A 331 10.41 14.46 24.38
CA ARG A 331 10.47 13.44 23.32
C ARG A 331 9.08 13.09 22.77
N CYS A 332 9.02 12.63 21.52
CA CYS A 332 7.82 12.09 20.86
C CYS A 332 6.90 11.39 21.88
N PRO A 333 5.62 11.77 21.97
CA PRO A 333 4.82 11.36 23.10
C PRO A 333 4.70 9.84 23.13
N ARG A 334 5.16 9.21 24.22
CA ARG A 334 5.20 7.73 24.32
C ARG A 334 3.82 7.10 24.05
N TYR A 335 2.75 7.76 24.46
CA TYR A 335 1.37 7.32 24.21
C TYR A 335 1.07 7.16 22.71
N LEU A 336 1.61 8.01 21.84
CA LEU A 336 1.43 7.91 20.38
C LEU A 336 1.94 6.57 19.88
N LEU A 337 3.18 6.24 20.23
CA LEU A 337 3.84 5.06 19.73
C LEU A 337 3.21 3.80 20.33
N VAL A 338 2.72 3.87 21.56
CA VAL A 338 1.95 2.79 22.19
C VAL A 338 0.62 2.61 21.48
N THR A 339 -0.15 3.68 21.24
CA THR A 339 -1.44 3.58 20.55
C THR A 339 -1.28 3.11 19.12
N LEU A 340 -0.28 3.63 18.38
CA LEU A 340 0.03 3.12 17.04
C LEU A 340 0.45 1.66 17.09
N ALA A 341 1.34 1.24 18.00
CA ALA A 341 1.73 -0.16 18.14
C ALA A 341 0.55 -1.07 18.54
N ALA A 342 -0.36 -0.60 19.39
CA ALA A 342 -1.55 -1.34 19.78
C ALA A 342 -2.56 -1.44 18.63
N LEU A 343 -2.84 -0.33 17.94
CA LEU A 343 -3.67 -0.28 16.73
C LEU A 343 -3.16 -1.22 15.67
N MET A 344 -1.85 -1.22 15.49
CA MET A 344 -1.16 -2.16 14.65
C MET A 344 -1.53 -3.57 15.11
N ILE A 345 -1.13 -4.02 16.30
CA ILE A 345 -1.41 -5.38 16.79
C ILE A 345 -2.89 -5.79 16.62
N LEU A 346 -3.83 -4.88 16.89
CA LEU A 346 -5.28 -5.12 16.79
C LEU A 346 -5.80 -5.21 15.35
N ALA A 347 -5.20 -4.50 14.39
CA ALA A 347 -5.67 -4.51 13.00
C ALA A 347 -5.39 -5.83 12.25
N GLY A 348 -4.58 -6.73 12.84
CA GLY A 348 -4.31 -8.05 12.27
C GLY A 348 -3.46 -8.02 10.98
N PRO A 349 -3.18 -9.19 10.37
CA PRO A 349 -2.41 -9.27 9.13
C PRO A 349 -3.13 -8.61 7.96
N LEU A 350 -2.36 -7.96 7.09
CA LEU A 350 -2.86 -7.36 5.85
C LEU A 350 -3.42 -8.43 4.89
N GLY A 351 -4.71 -8.43 4.60
CA GLY A 351 -5.25 -9.28 3.51
C GLY A 351 -5.83 -10.62 3.94
N THR A 352 -6.05 -10.85 5.23
CA THR A 352 -7.12 -11.76 5.65
C THR A 352 -8.46 -11.04 5.53
N VAL A 353 -9.50 -11.72 5.02
CA VAL A 353 -10.85 -11.12 4.92
C VAL A 353 -11.36 -10.71 6.31
N HIS A 354 -10.96 -11.46 7.34
CA HIS A 354 -11.28 -11.18 8.73
C HIS A 354 -10.16 -10.38 9.39
N LEU A 355 -10.52 -9.31 10.11
CA LEU A 355 -9.62 -8.40 10.80
C LEU A 355 -8.84 -9.01 11.98
N LEU A 356 -9.08 -10.26 12.33
CA LEU A 356 -8.65 -10.82 13.61
C LEU A 356 -8.11 -12.25 13.46
N PRO A 357 -6.94 -12.57 14.02
CA PRO A 357 -6.54 -13.95 14.30
C PRO A 357 -7.34 -14.57 15.48
N LEU A 358 -8.34 -13.87 16.03
CA LEU A 358 -9.18 -14.33 17.14
C LEU A 358 -10.55 -14.87 16.71
N TRP A 359 -10.88 -14.82 15.42
CA TRP A 359 -12.07 -15.50 14.91
C TRP A 359 -11.67 -16.88 14.38
N PHE A 360 -11.70 -17.85 15.28
CA PHE A 360 -11.86 -19.26 14.93
C PHE A 360 -13.30 -19.42 14.44
N GLY A 361 -13.53 -19.13 13.16
CA GLY A 361 -14.74 -19.44 12.42
C GLY A 361 -14.37 -20.32 11.25
#